data_AF-A0A291T9Y2-F1
#
_entry.id   AF-A0A291T9Y2-F1
#
_cell.length_a   1.000
_cell.length_b   1.000
_cell.length_c   1.000
_cell.angle_alpha   90.00
_cell.angle_beta   90.00
_cell.angle_gamma   90.00
#
_symmetry.space_group_name_H-M   'P 1'
#
loop_
_entity.id
_entity.type
_entity.pdbx_description
1 polymer ?
#
loop_
_entity_poly.entity_id
_entity_poly.type
_entity_poly.pdbx_seq_one_letter_code
_entity_poly.pdbx_strand_id
1 'polypeptide(L)'
;MIGSVIKQEDTQWIPPVDAVLEMHSGTSPAAIYPDTVWMQLKNCIIIAAGDTFKAGETGGQARISLTAGNLAAHTHSGSTSTDGAHTHTVSGSIQRNWIFGPGPTAYRNKRLNVATFSTSSAGAHTHTATIGSAGGGQAFDIMNPYYAVNIWQRVG
;
A
#
# COMPACT_ATOMS: atom_id res chain seq x y z
N MET A 1 -72.46 -19.01 41.46
CA MET A 1 -71.18 -19.71 41.68
C MET A 1 -70.14 -18.96 40.89
N ILE A 2 -69.39 -18.08 41.56
CA ILE A 2 -68.38 -17.23 40.93
C ILE A 2 -67.10 -18.06 40.95
N GLY A 3 -66.76 -18.67 39.82
CA GLY A 3 -65.52 -19.43 39.69
C GLY A 3 -64.35 -18.45 39.69
N SER A 4 -63.48 -18.57 40.68
CA SER A 4 -62.23 -17.81 40.76
C SER A 4 -61.37 -18.11 39.53
N VAL A 5 -61.02 -17.08 38.77
CA VAL A 5 -59.91 -17.16 37.81
C VAL A 5 -58.64 -17.21 38.64
N ILE A 6 -58.02 -18.39 38.73
CA ILE A 6 -56.65 -18.50 39.24
C ILE A 6 -55.77 -17.87 38.17
N LYS A 7 -55.18 -16.71 38.47
CA LYS A 7 -54.05 -16.22 37.67
C LYS A 7 -52.94 -17.27 37.82
N GLN A 8 -52.54 -17.89 36.72
CA GLN A 8 -51.27 -18.61 36.68
C GLN A 8 -50.19 -17.54 36.80
N GLU A 9 -49.57 -17.46 37.97
CA GLU A 9 -48.40 -16.62 38.20
C GLU A 9 -47.20 -17.22 37.44
N ASP A 10 -46.36 -16.33 36.91
CA ASP A 10 -45.16 -16.58 36.08
C ASP A 10 -45.34 -17.03 34.62
N THR A 11 -45.75 -16.09 33.77
CA THR A 11 -45.40 -16.12 32.35
C THR A 11 -44.56 -14.90 31.98
N GLN A 12 -43.42 -14.70 32.64
CA GLN A 12 -42.41 -13.78 32.09
C GLN A 12 -42.07 -14.30 30.69
N TRP A 13 -42.30 -13.49 29.66
CA TRP A 13 -41.96 -13.87 28.29
C TRP A 13 -40.45 -14.12 28.21
N ILE A 14 -40.06 -15.33 27.79
CA ILE A 14 -38.67 -15.74 27.58
C ILE A 14 -38.41 -15.70 26.07
N PRO A 15 -37.38 -14.98 25.59
CA PRO A 15 -37.01 -14.99 24.19
C PRO A 15 -36.79 -16.43 23.69
N PRO A 16 -37.27 -16.81 22.51
CA PRO A 16 -37.03 -18.15 21.98
C PRO A 16 -35.53 -18.39 21.77
N VAL A 17 -35.12 -19.67 21.69
CA VAL A 17 -33.77 -20.02 21.22
C VAL A 17 -33.56 -19.41 19.84
N ASP A 18 -32.33 -18.98 19.55
CA ASP A 18 -31.93 -18.20 18.38
C ASP A 18 -32.40 -16.74 18.33
N ALA A 19 -33.08 -16.25 19.39
CA ALA A 19 -33.30 -14.82 19.53
C ALA A 19 -31.96 -14.07 19.64
N VAL A 20 -31.85 -12.94 18.92
CA VAL A 20 -30.72 -12.02 19.00
C VAL A 20 -31.16 -10.74 19.71
N LEU A 21 -30.41 -10.33 20.72
CA LEU A 21 -30.67 -9.14 21.54
C LEU A 21 -29.49 -8.17 21.48
N GLU A 22 -29.80 -6.88 21.38
CA GLU A 22 -28.84 -5.79 21.51
C GLU A 22 -28.95 -5.15 22.89
N MET A 23 -27.82 -4.95 23.56
CA MET A 23 -27.76 -4.45 24.93
C MET A 23 -26.58 -3.52 25.13
N HIS A 24 -26.79 -2.41 25.84
CA HIS A 24 -25.67 -1.56 26.27
C HIS A 24 -24.81 -2.25 27.35
N SER A 25 -25.46 -2.99 28.26
CA SER A 25 -24.76 -3.74 29.32
C SER A 25 -23.97 -4.92 28.76
N GLY A 26 -22.78 -5.16 29.32
CA GLY A 26 -21.98 -6.36 29.04
C GLY A 26 -22.41 -7.60 29.84
N THR A 27 -23.42 -7.48 30.71
CA THR A 27 -23.96 -8.61 31.45
C THR A 27 -24.80 -9.50 30.54
N SER A 28 -24.62 -10.82 30.64
CA SER A 28 -25.42 -11.81 29.90
C SER A 28 -26.93 -11.60 30.15
N PRO A 29 -27.78 -11.72 29.11
CA PRO A 29 -29.24 -11.65 29.28
C PRO A 29 -29.80 -12.73 30.22
N ALA A 30 -29.03 -13.77 30.55
CA ALA A 30 -29.38 -14.76 31.58
C ALA A 30 -29.65 -14.14 32.97
N ALA A 31 -29.16 -12.92 33.23
CA ALA A 31 -29.48 -12.17 34.45
C ALA A 31 -30.91 -11.61 34.46
N ILE A 32 -31.54 -11.46 33.29
CA ILE A 32 -32.91 -10.96 33.09
C ILE A 32 -33.87 -12.13 32.84
N TYR A 33 -33.40 -13.15 32.12
CA TYR A 33 -34.14 -14.36 31.76
C TYR A 33 -33.50 -15.56 32.45
N PRO A 34 -34.00 -15.97 33.64
CA PRO A 34 -33.50 -17.13 34.35
C PRO A 34 -33.53 -18.40 33.47
N ASP A 35 -32.64 -19.35 33.77
CA ASP A 35 -32.56 -20.64 33.07
C ASP A 35 -32.32 -20.56 31.56
N THR A 36 -31.67 -19.49 31.09
CA THR A 36 -31.27 -19.32 29.68
C THR A 36 -29.75 -19.24 29.50
N VAL A 37 -29.27 -19.64 28.33
CA VAL A 37 -27.86 -19.64 27.93
C VAL A 37 -27.71 -18.75 26.70
N TRP A 38 -26.73 -17.83 26.77
CA TRP A 38 -26.49 -16.84 25.73
C TRP A 38 -25.03 -16.86 25.29
N MET A 39 -24.84 -16.72 23.98
CA MET A 39 -23.55 -16.55 23.35
C MET A 39 -23.41 -15.09 22.92
N GLN A 40 -22.32 -14.44 23.30
CA GLN A 40 -22.03 -13.09 22.85
C GLN A 40 -21.46 -13.10 21.43
N LEU A 41 -22.04 -12.31 20.53
CA LEU A 41 -21.49 -12.06 19.21
C LEU A 41 -20.51 -10.89 19.30
N LYS A 42 -19.26 -11.09 18.85
CA LYS A 42 -18.16 -10.14 19.04
C LYS A 42 -17.54 -9.72 17.72
N ASN A 43 -17.13 -8.46 17.63
CA ASN A 43 -16.36 -7.90 16.52
C ASN A 43 -17.02 -8.10 15.14
N CYS A 44 -18.35 -8.06 15.09
CA CYS A 44 -19.13 -8.21 13.86
C CYS A 44 -20.26 -7.17 13.83
N ILE A 45 -20.64 -6.77 12.62
CA ILE A 45 -21.87 -6.02 12.37
C ILE A 45 -22.97 -7.03 12.04
N ILE A 46 -24.17 -6.85 12.61
CA ILE A 46 -25.33 -7.67 12.26
C ILE A 46 -25.91 -7.16 10.95
N ILE A 47 -26.06 -8.07 9.99
CA ILE A 47 -26.68 -7.82 8.70
C ILE A 47 -27.89 -8.73 8.53
N ALA A 48 -28.90 -8.25 7.81
CA ALA A 48 -30.08 -9.06 7.52
C ALA A 48 -29.70 -10.25 6.61
N ALA A 49 -30.15 -11.45 6.99
CA ALA A 49 -29.96 -12.65 6.19
C ALA A 49 -30.78 -12.61 4.89
N GLY A 50 -30.28 -13.27 3.85
CA GLY A 50 -30.91 -13.36 2.54
C GLY A 50 -30.23 -14.38 1.63
N ASP A 51 -30.35 -14.21 0.32
CA ASP A 51 -29.75 -15.13 -0.65
C ASP A 51 -28.23 -15.09 -0.66
N THR A 52 -27.66 -13.89 -0.47
CA THR A 52 -26.21 -13.66 -0.45
C THR A 52 -25.59 -13.99 0.90
N PHE A 53 -26.21 -13.55 2.00
CA PHE A 53 -25.71 -13.74 3.36
C PHE A 53 -26.61 -14.71 4.10
N LYS A 54 -26.12 -15.94 4.35
CA LYS A 54 -26.96 -16.95 5.02
C LYS A 54 -27.04 -16.68 6.52
N ALA A 55 -28.17 -17.05 7.13
CA ALA A 55 -28.34 -16.90 8.57
C ALA A 55 -27.25 -17.71 9.32
N GLY A 56 -26.57 -17.07 10.26
CA GLY A 56 -25.46 -17.67 11.02
C GLY A 56 -24.10 -17.68 10.30
N GLU A 57 -24.03 -17.22 9.04
CA GLU A 57 -22.75 -17.06 8.34
C GLU A 57 -21.93 -15.91 8.96
N THR A 58 -20.61 -16.08 8.98
CA THR A 58 -19.67 -15.06 9.46
C THR A 58 -18.68 -14.70 8.35
N GLY A 59 -18.26 -13.45 8.31
CA GLY A 59 -17.34 -12.96 7.28
C GLY A 59 -16.99 -11.49 7.47
N GLY A 60 -16.33 -10.92 6.46
CA GLY A 60 -15.89 -9.52 6.46
C GLY A 60 -14.52 -9.30 7.11
N GLN A 61 -14.04 -8.06 7.01
CA GLN A 61 -12.74 -7.64 7.54
C GLN A 61 -12.86 -6.20 8.07
N ALA A 62 -12.18 -5.89 9.19
CA ALA A 62 -12.09 -4.51 9.68
C ALA A 62 -10.96 -3.72 8.99
N ARG A 63 -9.96 -4.43 8.44
CA ARG A 63 -8.80 -3.85 7.77
C ARG A 63 -8.50 -4.58 6.48
N ILE A 64 -8.08 -3.84 5.46
CA ILE A 64 -7.67 -4.39 4.18
C ILE A 64 -6.30 -3.84 3.75
N SER A 65 -5.50 -4.72 3.15
CA SER A 65 -4.29 -4.34 2.42
C SER A 65 -4.56 -4.48 0.94
N LEU A 66 -4.41 -3.39 0.18
CA LEU A 66 -4.54 -3.45 -1.27
C LEU A 66 -3.32 -4.17 -1.88
N THR A 67 -3.61 -5.08 -2.80
CA THR A 67 -2.60 -5.72 -3.65
C THR A 67 -2.39 -4.91 -4.93
N ALA A 68 -1.34 -5.20 -5.68
CA ALA A 68 -1.12 -4.58 -6.99
C ALA A 68 -2.32 -4.75 -7.94
N GLY A 69 -3.07 -5.86 -7.84
CA GLY A 69 -4.28 -6.09 -8.63
C GLY A 69 -5.48 -5.22 -8.24
N ASN A 70 -5.46 -4.58 -7.07
CA ASN A 70 -6.48 -3.63 -6.66
C ASN A 70 -6.16 -2.19 -7.07
N LEU A 71 -4.96 -1.92 -7.58
CA LEU A 71 -4.57 -0.60 -8.05
C LEU A 71 -5.15 -0.34 -9.43
N ALA A 72 -5.60 0.89 -9.67
CA ALA A 72 -6.00 1.32 -11.00
C ALA A 72 -4.83 1.13 -11.99
N ALA A 73 -5.17 0.83 -13.24
CA ALA A 73 -4.19 0.70 -14.31
C ALA A 73 -3.36 2.00 -14.40
N HIS A 74 -2.04 1.85 -14.30
CA HIS A 74 -1.08 2.93 -14.40
C HIS A 74 0.19 2.43 -15.09
N THR A 75 1.00 3.35 -15.59
CA THR A 75 2.24 3.04 -16.30
C THR A 75 3.42 3.73 -15.63
N HIS A 76 4.53 3.03 -15.52
CA HIS A 76 5.82 3.63 -15.24
C HIS A 76 6.56 3.85 -16.56
N SER A 77 7.15 5.03 -16.72
CA SER A 77 8.07 5.30 -17.82
C SER A 77 9.33 5.92 -17.26
N GLY A 78 10.46 5.59 -17.88
CA GLY A 78 11.77 6.13 -17.57
C GLY A 78 12.64 6.05 -18.81
N SER A 79 13.45 7.07 -19.01
CA SER A 79 14.41 7.12 -20.12
C SER A 79 15.78 7.49 -19.58
N THR A 80 16.81 6.82 -20.09
CA THR A 80 18.20 7.27 -19.95
C THR A 80 18.68 7.82 -21.29
N SER A 81 19.54 8.83 -21.26
CA SER A 81 20.24 9.28 -22.47
C SER A 81 21.23 8.23 -22.95
N THR A 82 21.50 8.20 -24.26
CA THR A 82 22.71 7.56 -24.78
C THR A 82 23.91 8.42 -24.38
N ASP A 83 24.85 7.85 -23.63
CA ASP A 83 26.18 8.42 -23.64
C ASP A 83 26.96 7.91 -24.84
N GLY A 84 27.56 8.86 -25.54
CA GLY A 84 28.41 8.62 -26.69
C GLY A 84 29.86 8.93 -26.34
N ALA A 85 30.77 8.13 -26.90
CA ALA A 85 32.19 8.44 -26.91
C ALA A 85 32.41 9.88 -27.42
N HIS A 86 33.06 10.72 -26.61
CA HIS A 86 33.44 12.06 -27.03
C HIS A 86 34.95 12.29 -26.89
N THR A 87 35.45 13.25 -27.65
CA THR A 87 36.85 13.69 -27.69
C THR A 87 36.91 15.21 -27.63
N HIS A 88 37.91 15.77 -26.96
CA HIS A 88 38.20 17.19 -27.03
C HIS A 88 39.23 17.47 -28.12
N THR A 89 39.12 18.63 -28.76
CA THR A 89 40.06 19.06 -29.78
C THR A 89 40.67 20.40 -29.38
N VAL A 90 42.01 20.47 -29.40
CA VAL A 90 42.77 21.68 -29.10
C VAL A 90 43.70 21.97 -30.28
N SER A 91 43.74 23.22 -30.71
CA SER A 91 44.64 23.67 -31.78
C SER A 91 45.86 24.37 -31.18
N GLY A 92 47.05 24.00 -31.65
CA GLY A 92 48.32 24.57 -31.19
C GLY A 92 49.38 24.58 -32.28
N SER A 93 50.40 25.42 -32.15
CA SER A 93 51.50 25.52 -33.12
C SER A 93 52.58 24.47 -32.87
N ILE A 94 52.98 23.72 -33.90
CA ILE A 94 54.09 22.77 -33.82
C ILE A 94 55.39 23.37 -34.35
N GLN A 95 56.43 23.39 -33.50
CA GLN A 95 57.79 23.73 -33.91
C GLN A 95 58.59 22.45 -34.19
N ARG A 96 58.70 22.07 -35.47
CA ARG A 96 59.36 20.82 -35.92
C ARG A 96 60.90 20.79 -35.83
N ASN A 97 61.55 21.75 -35.15
CA ASN A 97 63.00 21.68 -34.95
C ASN A 97 63.37 22.48 -33.69
N TRP A 98 63.75 21.78 -32.63
CA TRP A 98 64.48 22.36 -31.51
C TRP A 98 65.94 22.39 -31.94
N ILE A 99 66.39 23.53 -32.46
CA ILE A 99 67.82 23.75 -32.69
C ILE A 99 68.39 24.17 -31.35
N PHE A 100 69.05 23.24 -30.65
CA PHE A 100 70.01 23.61 -29.62
C PHE A 100 71.31 24.02 -30.32
N GLY A 101 71.61 25.31 -30.27
CA GLY A 101 72.87 25.86 -30.75
C GLY A 101 73.08 27.24 -30.14
N PRO A 102 74.26 27.53 -29.56
CA PRO A 102 74.55 28.82 -28.98
C PRO A 102 74.75 29.83 -30.12
N GLY A 103 73.75 30.64 -30.42
CA GLY A 103 73.87 31.73 -31.39
C GLY A 103 72.53 32.20 -31.95
N PRO A 104 72.43 33.46 -32.40
CA PRO A 104 71.18 34.07 -32.82
C PRO A 104 70.75 33.48 -34.16
N THR A 105 70.00 32.38 -34.11
CA THR A 105 69.46 31.74 -35.31
C THR A 105 68.38 32.63 -35.91
N ALA A 106 68.66 33.13 -37.11
CA ALA A 106 67.74 33.94 -37.91
C ALA A 106 66.36 33.27 -37.97
N TYR A 107 65.33 34.06 -37.69
CA TYR A 107 63.92 33.70 -37.75
C TYR A 107 63.54 33.42 -39.22
N ARG A 108 63.97 32.26 -39.73
CA ARG A 108 63.63 31.82 -41.08
C ARG A 108 62.18 31.37 -41.04
N ASN A 109 61.33 32.08 -41.80
CA ASN A 109 59.93 31.81 -42.14
C ASN A 109 59.56 30.32 -42.02
N LYS A 110 59.33 29.87 -40.80
CA LYS A 110 58.67 28.60 -40.56
C LYS A 110 57.20 28.95 -40.51
N ARG A 111 56.48 28.48 -41.53
CA ARG A 111 55.03 28.39 -41.47
C ARG A 111 54.69 27.74 -40.13
N LEU A 112 54.14 28.54 -39.20
CA LEU A 112 53.55 28.03 -37.97
C LEU A 112 52.38 27.18 -38.41
N ASN A 113 52.62 25.89 -38.58
CA ASN A 113 51.54 24.96 -38.88
C ASN A 113 50.71 24.87 -37.60
N VAL A 114 49.53 25.46 -37.65
CA VAL A 114 48.49 25.20 -36.66
C VAL A 114 48.11 23.74 -36.83
N ALA A 115 48.44 22.93 -35.85
CA ALA A 115 48.05 21.53 -35.79
C ALA A 115 46.88 21.40 -34.84
N THR A 116 45.94 20.56 -35.25
CA THR A 116 44.79 20.18 -34.44
C THR A 116 45.11 18.84 -33.79
N PHE A 117 44.99 18.79 -32.46
CA PHE A 117 45.19 17.59 -31.66
C PHE A 117 43.88 17.21 -31.01
N SER A 118 43.52 15.93 -31.08
CA SER A 118 42.38 15.38 -30.37
C SER A 118 42.87 14.55 -29.19
N THR A 119 42.18 14.66 -28.05
CA THR A 119 42.39 13.74 -26.92
C THR A 119 41.93 12.34 -27.31
N SER A 120 42.38 11.32 -26.58
CA SER A 120 41.74 10.00 -26.65
C SER A 120 40.26 10.10 -26.26
N SER A 121 39.44 9.21 -26.78
CA SER A 121 38.03 9.13 -26.37
C SER A 121 37.93 8.74 -24.90
N ALA A 122 36.96 9.32 -24.18
CA ALA A 122 36.64 8.93 -22.80
C ALA A 122 36.23 7.45 -22.65
N GLY A 123 36.04 6.72 -23.75
CA GLY A 123 35.64 5.31 -23.74
C GLY A 123 34.15 5.14 -23.48
N ALA A 124 33.65 3.91 -23.61
CA ALA A 124 32.26 3.60 -23.35
C ALA A 124 31.97 3.60 -21.85
N HIS A 125 30.82 4.15 -21.45
CA HIS A 125 30.31 4.05 -20.10
C HIS A 125 28.80 3.84 -20.07
N THR A 126 28.27 3.56 -18.88
CA THR A 126 26.91 3.03 -18.71
C THR A 126 26.03 3.93 -17.85
N HIS A 127 24.77 4.08 -18.25
CA HIS A 127 23.70 4.59 -17.39
C HIS A 127 22.91 3.44 -16.77
N THR A 128 22.49 3.65 -15.53
CA THR A 128 21.55 2.76 -14.85
C THR A 128 20.26 3.53 -14.61
N ALA A 129 19.15 3.07 -15.20
CA ALA A 129 17.81 3.48 -14.78
C ALA A 129 17.19 2.41 -13.91
N THR A 130 16.60 2.84 -12.79
CA THR A 130 15.85 1.97 -11.88
C THR A 130 14.43 2.51 -11.78
N ILE A 131 13.45 1.67 -12.11
CA ILE A 131 12.04 1.93 -11.87
C ILE A 131 11.65 1.14 -10.62
N GLY A 132 11.20 1.85 -9.58
CA GLY A 132 10.86 1.27 -8.29
C GLY A 132 9.56 0.48 -8.28
N SER A 133 9.20 -0.02 -7.11
CA SER A 133 7.98 -0.79 -6.88
C SER A 133 6.71 0.07 -6.91
N ALA A 134 5.60 -0.53 -7.33
CA ALA A 134 4.25 0.04 -7.24
C ALA A 134 3.45 -0.58 -6.08
N GLY A 135 2.81 0.27 -5.28
CA GLY A 135 2.08 -0.15 -4.09
C GLY A 135 2.98 -0.40 -2.87
N GLY A 136 2.36 -0.66 -1.71
CA GLY A 136 3.07 -0.88 -0.45
C GLY A 136 2.38 -1.81 0.54
N GLY A 137 1.22 -2.37 0.18
CA GLY A 137 0.49 -3.37 0.98
C GLY A 137 0.10 -2.94 2.40
N GLN A 138 0.21 -1.65 2.73
CA GLN A 138 -0.12 -1.15 4.06
C GLN A 138 -1.61 -1.32 4.32
N ALA A 139 -1.94 -1.99 5.43
CA ALA A 139 -3.31 -2.19 5.83
C ALA A 139 -3.92 -0.88 6.32
N PHE A 140 -5.15 -0.60 5.93
CA PHE A 140 -5.94 0.51 6.48
C PHE A 140 -7.30 0.03 6.95
N ASP A 141 -7.88 0.81 7.85
CA ASP A 141 -9.21 0.57 8.41
C ASP A 141 -10.29 0.88 7.39
N ILE A 142 -11.25 -0.03 7.24
CA ILE A 142 -12.40 0.13 6.36
C ILE A 142 -13.71 0.34 7.12
N MET A 143 -13.64 0.48 8.45
CA MET A 143 -14.81 0.70 9.27
C MET A 143 -15.25 2.16 9.21
N ASN A 144 -16.51 2.35 8.85
CA ASN A 144 -17.20 3.61 9.08
C ASN A 144 -17.28 3.88 10.59
N PRO A 145 -17.42 5.15 11.03
CA PRO A 145 -17.71 5.46 12.42
C PRO A 145 -18.87 4.61 12.94
N TYR A 146 -18.69 3.98 14.10
CA TYR A 146 -19.67 3.06 14.68
C TYR A 146 -19.83 3.30 16.18
N TYR A 147 -20.98 2.88 16.69
CA TYR A 147 -21.26 2.79 18.11
C TYR A 147 -21.45 1.32 18.46
N ALA A 148 -20.56 0.76 19.29
CA ALA A 148 -20.61 -0.64 19.66
C ALA A 148 -21.53 -0.88 20.85
N VAL A 149 -22.41 -1.87 20.72
CA VAL A 149 -23.22 -2.43 21.80
C VAL A 149 -22.96 -3.92 21.92
N ASN A 150 -23.32 -4.52 23.05
CA ASN A 150 -23.20 -5.95 23.24
C ASN A 150 -24.37 -6.66 22.56
N ILE A 151 -24.05 -7.65 21.71
CA ILE A 151 -25.05 -8.43 20.99
C ILE A 151 -24.98 -9.87 21.49
N TRP A 152 -26.13 -10.46 21.77
CA TRP A 152 -26.25 -11.80 22.36
C TRP A 152 -27.23 -12.64 21.56
N GLN A 153 -26.86 -13.88 21.24
CA GLN A 153 -27.76 -14.90 20.69
C GLN A 153 -28.10 -15.92 21.77
N ARG A 154 -29.39 -16.25 21.92
CA ARG A 154 -29.81 -17.32 22.82
C ARG A 154 -29.48 -18.67 22.20
N VAL A 155 -28.81 -19.53 22.96
CA VAL A 155 -28.39 -20.87 22.51
C VAL A 155 -28.93 -21.99 23.40
N GLY A 156 -29.59 -21.66 24.52
CA GLY A 156 -30.19 -22.61 25.46
C GLY A 156 -31.17 -21.95 26.40
#